data_AF-A0AAV8Z996-F1
#
_entry.id   AF-A0AAV8Z996-F1
#
_cell.length_a   1.000
_cell.length_b   1.000
_cell.length_c   1.000
_cell.angle_alpha   90.00
_cell.angle_beta   90.00
_cell.angle_gamma   90.00
#
_symmetry.space_group_name_H-M   'P 1'
#
loop_
_entity.id
_entity.type
_entity.pdbx_description
1 polymer ?
#
loop_
_entity_poly.entity_id
_entity_poly.type
_entity_poly.pdbx_seq_one_letter_code
_entity_poly.pdbx_strand_id
1 'polypeptide(L)'
;MSRRIWKDMSLNDSLSEVERAKLAVWDYPVSDKYTKMWQAMKEAGLPNSLEEAVKKVKDSKSSSEGFAFLGDATDIRYLEITNCDLTIVGEEFSRKPYAIAVQQGSPLRDQFNTAILQLLNRRELERLKEKWWNKNPERQDCDKADDQSDGISIQNIGGVFIVIFVGIGLACVTLAFEYWWYKYRKGSRIIDVREAPQPHHHQHHQKPTFPKDGDFKRQKEETVGKKMASLYPRPRF
;
A
#
# COMPACT_ATOMS: atom_id res chain seq x y z
N MET A 1 1.87 40.98 -14.92
CA MET A 1 2.42 42.10 -15.72
C MET A 1 2.56 41.65 -17.17
N SER A 2 1.99 42.38 -18.14
CA SER A 2 1.85 41.93 -19.53
C SER A 2 3.19 41.97 -20.29
N ARG A 3 3.46 40.99 -21.16
CA ARG A 3 4.75 40.77 -21.86
C ARG A 3 5.27 41.99 -22.65
N ARG A 4 4.37 42.89 -23.06
CA ARG A 4 4.69 44.13 -23.77
C ARG A 4 5.33 45.19 -22.86
N ILE A 5 4.83 45.34 -21.64
CA ILE A 5 5.34 46.31 -20.65
C ILE A 5 6.79 45.95 -20.27
N TRP A 6 7.09 44.66 -20.15
CA TRP A 6 8.45 44.15 -19.92
C TRP A 6 9.41 44.48 -21.06
N LYS A 7 8.95 44.32 -22.31
CA LYS A 7 9.76 44.64 -23.48
C LYS A 7 10.10 46.14 -23.52
N ASP A 8 9.11 46.99 -23.31
CA ASP A 8 9.31 48.44 -23.37
C ASP A 8 10.18 48.95 -22.21
N MET A 9 10.08 48.34 -21.04
CA MET A 9 10.87 48.72 -19.85
C MET A 9 12.32 48.19 -19.89
N SER A 10 12.55 47.01 -20.48
CA SER A 10 13.88 46.41 -20.63
C SER A 10 14.70 47.00 -21.79
N LEU A 11 14.03 47.44 -22.86
CA LEU A 11 14.65 48.06 -24.04
C LEU A 11 14.71 49.60 -23.96
N ASN A 12 14.36 50.18 -22.82
CA ASN A 12 14.44 51.62 -22.66
C ASN A 12 15.91 52.05 -22.46
N ASP A 13 16.48 52.69 -23.50
CA ASP A 13 17.86 53.19 -23.51
C ASP A 13 18.08 54.43 -22.64
N SER A 14 17.01 55.05 -22.13
CA SER A 14 17.12 56.20 -21.23
C SER A 14 17.48 55.85 -19.77
N LEU A 15 17.51 54.55 -19.43
CA LEU A 15 17.85 54.08 -18.08
C LEU A 15 19.35 53.76 -17.95
N SER A 16 19.92 53.99 -16.76
CA SER A 16 21.30 53.59 -16.48
C SER A 16 21.46 52.07 -16.45
N GLU A 17 22.66 51.55 -16.72
CA GLU A 17 22.92 50.09 -16.74
C GLU A 17 22.52 49.40 -15.42
N VAL A 18 22.68 50.07 -14.29
CA VAL A 18 22.33 49.56 -12.96
C VAL A 18 20.80 49.51 -12.76
N GLU A 19 20.07 50.50 -13.27
CA GLU A 19 18.61 50.51 -13.22
C GLU A 19 18.01 49.48 -14.17
N ARG A 20 18.59 49.32 -15.36
CA ARG A 20 18.23 48.27 -16.32
C ARG A 20 18.45 46.87 -15.74
N ALA A 21 19.54 46.66 -15.00
CA ALA A 21 19.83 45.39 -14.34
C ALA A 21 18.81 45.04 -13.23
N LYS A 22 18.28 46.03 -12.51
CA LYS A 22 17.21 45.82 -11.51
C LYS A 22 15.85 45.49 -12.14
N LEU A 23 15.65 45.87 -13.40
CA LEU A 23 14.43 45.61 -14.17
C LEU A 23 14.47 44.29 -14.95
N ALA A 24 15.63 43.64 -15.00
CA ALA A 24 15.74 42.28 -15.49
C ALA A 24 15.06 41.33 -14.49
N VAL A 25 13.76 41.15 -14.67
CA VAL A 25 13.01 40.12 -13.94
C VAL A 25 13.41 38.76 -14.48
N TRP A 26 14.44 38.24 -13.84
CA TRP A 26 14.70 36.81 -13.75
C TRP A 26 13.74 36.19 -12.73
N ASP A 27 12.43 36.40 -12.90
CA ASP A 27 11.44 35.48 -12.32
C ASP A 27 11.45 34.22 -13.19
N TYR A 28 12.59 33.54 -13.20
CA TYR A 28 12.59 32.12 -13.46
C TYR A 28 11.62 31.54 -12.44
N PRO A 29 10.64 30.71 -12.83
CA PRO A 29 9.76 30.09 -11.86
C PRO A 29 10.59 29.07 -11.07
N VAL A 30 11.40 29.53 -10.11
CA VAL A 30 11.61 28.80 -8.87
C VAL A 30 10.19 28.56 -8.40
N SER A 31 9.74 27.32 -8.54
CA SER A 31 8.33 26.95 -8.41
C SER A 31 7.75 27.68 -7.20
N ASP A 32 6.69 28.45 -7.42
CA ASP A 32 5.95 29.23 -6.42
C ASP A 32 5.76 28.47 -5.09
N LYS A 33 5.68 27.12 -5.17
CA LYS A 33 5.78 26.17 -4.06
C LYS A 33 6.88 26.49 -3.03
N TYR A 34 8.16 26.57 -3.42
CA TYR A 34 9.26 26.74 -2.45
C TYR A 34 9.28 28.13 -1.84
N THR A 35 8.87 29.15 -2.60
CA THR A 35 8.73 30.53 -2.10
C THR A 35 7.63 30.62 -1.05
N LYS A 36 6.47 29.98 -1.31
CA LYS A 36 5.37 29.88 -0.35
C LYS A 36 5.76 29.07 0.89
N MET A 37 6.45 27.94 0.71
CA MET A 37 6.99 27.17 1.84
C MET A 37 7.95 28.00 2.69
N TRP A 38 8.82 28.79 2.06
CA TRP A 38 9.74 29.68 2.76
C TRP A 38 9.03 30.79 3.53
N GLN A 39 7.98 31.39 2.95
CA GLN A 39 7.13 32.35 3.66
C GLN A 39 6.47 31.71 4.89
N ALA A 40 5.87 30.52 4.73
CA ALA A 40 5.27 29.77 5.84
C ALA A 40 6.30 29.40 6.93
N MET A 41 7.51 29.00 6.56
CA MET A 41 8.59 28.70 7.52
C MET A 41 9.00 29.93 8.34
N LYS A 42 9.03 31.13 7.72
CA LYS A 42 9.30 32.38 8.45
C LYS A 42 8.18 32.73 9.42
N GLU A 43 6.93 32.58 9.00
CA GLU A 43 5.75 32.87 9.83
C GLU A 43 5.63 31.91 11.02
N ALA A 44 5.97 30.63 10.83
CA ALA A 44 5.91 29.60 11.86
C ALA A 44 7.06 29.67 12.90
N GLY A 45 8.13 30.40 12.58
CA GLY A 45 9.34 30.50 13.38
C GLY A 45 10.26 29.27 13.27
N LEU A 46 11.53 29.50 12.96
CA LEU A 46 12.55 28.45 12.85
C LEU A 46 13.07 28.07 14.24
N PRO A 47 13.20 26.77 14.55
CA PRO A 47 13.83 26.32 15.79
C PRO A 47 15.33 26.63 15.78
N ASN A 48 15.92 26.89 16.94
CA ASN A 48 17.35 27.22 17.04
C ASN A 48 18.24 25.97 17.17
N SER A 49 17.68 24.87 17.67
CA SER A 49 18.37 23.58 17.80
C SER A 49 17.53 22.41 17.30
N LEU A 50 18.21 21.31 16.98
CA LEU A 50 17.58 20.05 16.56
C LEU A 50 16.66 19.50 17.68
N GLU A 51 17.10 19.58 18.93
CA GLU A 51 16.35 19.07 20.09
C GLU A 51 15.06 19.86 20.32
N GLU A 52 15.11 21.19 20.17
CA GLU A 52 13.93 22.07 20.22
C GLU A 52 12.96 21.71 19.10
N ALA A 53 13.48 21.50 17.88
CA ALA A 53 12.68 21.11 16.73
C ALA A 53 11.97 19.77 16.97
N VAL A 54 12.68 18.75 17.44
CA VAL A 54 12.13 17.42 17.74
C VAL A 54 11.06 17.51 18.81
N LYS A 55 11.29 18.29 19.87
CA LYS A 55 10.30 18.50 20.91
C LYS A 55 9.03 19.15 20.36
N LYS A 56 9.17 20.20 19.53
CA LYS A 56 8.03 20.89 18.90
C LYS A 56 7.25 19.97 17.96
N VAL A 57 7.92 19.08 17.23
CA VAL A 57 7.27 18.03 16.41
C VAL A 57 6.50 17.06 17.31
N LYS A 58 7.12 16.54 18.38
CA LYS A 58 6.48 15.59 19.31
C LYS A 58 5.30 16.18 20.07
N ASP A 59 5.37 17.46 20.42
CA ASP A 59 4.28 18.18 21.10
C ASP A 59 3.07 18.40 20.16
N SER A 60 3.30 18.41 18.84
CA SER A 60 2.25 18.60 17.85
C SER A 60 1.51 17.28 17.54
N LYS A 61 0.28 17.16 18.02
CA LYS A 61 -0.51 15.90 17.95
C LYS A 61 -1.51 15.82 16.80
N SER A 62 -1.77 16.93 16.10
CA SER A 62 -2.84 17.01 15.08
C SER A 62 -2.31 17.51 13.74
N SER A 63 -2.81 16.96 12.64
CA SER A 63 -2.46 17.34 11.27
C SER A 63 -2.87 18.78 10.90
N SER A 64 -3.81 19.38 11.64
CA SER A 64 -4.32 20.75 11.39
C SER A 64 -3.48 21.86 12.04
N GLU A 65 -2.79 21.55 13.14
CA GLU A 65 -1.89 22.46 13.88
C GLU A 65 -0.48 21.85 14.02
N GLY A 66 -0.19 20.87 13.16
CA GLY A 66 1.01 20.04 13.21
C GLY A 66 2.25 20.83 12.85
N PHE A 67 3.35 20.57 13.55
CA PHE A 67 4.65 21.13 13.20
C PHE A 67 5.46 20.07 12.47
N ALA A 68 5.85 20.38 11.23
CA ALA A 68 6.78 19.56 10.47
C ALA A 68 8.17 20.21 10.51
N PHE A 69 9.19 19.42 10.81
CA PHE A 69 10.57 19.87 10.76
C PHE A 69 11.23 19.46 9.45
N LEU A 70 11.96 20.39 8.84
CA LEU A 70 12.76 20.17 7.64
C LEU A 70 14.23 20.32 8.02
N GLY A 71 15.04 19.30 7.73
CA GLY A 71 16.48 19.28 8.03
C GLY A 71 17.26 18.39 7.08
N ASP A 72 18.54 18.18 7.38
CA ASP A 72 19.40 17.29 6.61
C ASP A 72 18.92 15.84 6.73
N ALA A 73 18.88 15.14 5.59
CA ALA A 73 18.28 13.80 5.51
C ALA A 73 18.95 12.80 6.46
N THR A 74 20.27 12.91 6.70
CA THR A 74 20.98 12.05 7.66
C THR A 74 20.52 12.28 9.09
N ASP A 75 20.31 13.53 9.49
CA ASP A 75 19.95 13.86 10.87
C ASP A 75 18.53 13.38 11.16
N ILE A 76 17.61 13.63 10.23
CA ILE A 76 16.23 13.15 10.31
C ILE A 76 16.18 11.62 10.30
N ARG A 77 16.97 10.96 9.44
CA ARG A 77 17.07 9.50 9.41
C ARG A 77 17.63 8.94 10.71
N TYR A 78 18.59 9.60 11.33
CA TYR A 78 19.12 9.18 12.63
C TYR A 78 18.03 9.28 13.71
N LEU A 79 17.25 10.36 13.70
CA LEU A 79 16.13 10.54 14.63
C LEU A 79 15.04 9.48 14.45
N GLU A 80 14.71 9.12 13.21
CA GLU A 80 13.74 8.06 12.90
C GLU A 80 14.22 6.68 13.40
N ILE A 81 15.48 6.30 13.14
CA ILE A 81 15.97 4.98 13.60
C ILE A 81 16.10 4.87 15.12
N THR A 82 16.23 6.00 15.82
CA THR A 82 16.40 6.04 17.28
C THR A 82 15.10 6.28 18.04
N ASN A 83 14.04 6.80 17.39
CA ASN A 83 12.76 7.12 18.01
C ASN A 83 11.60 6.63 17.13
N CYS A 84 10.81 5.67 17.62
CA CYS A 84 9.65 5.14 16.89
C CYS A 84 8.47 6.12 16.77
N ASP A 85 8.47 7.23 17.53
CA ASP A 85 7.42 8.25 17.46
C ASP A 85 7.55 9.16 16.23
N LEU A 86 8.72 9.13 15.56
CA LEU A 86 9.04 9.99 14.44
C LEU A 86 9.01 9.17 13.15
N THR A 87 8.49 9.78 12.09
CA THR A 87 8.45 9.17 10.75
C THR A 87 8.85 10.19 9.71
N ILE A 88 9.54 9.72 8.67
CA ILE A 88 9.94 10.54 7.53
C ILE A 88 8.83 10.51 6.49
N VAL A 89 8.40 11.69 6.05
CA VAL A 89 7.37 11.83 5.01
C VAL A 89 7.99 12.36 3.73
N GLY A 90 7.87 11.57 2.66
CA GLY A 90 8.30 11.95 1.30
C GLY A 90 9.75 11.60 0.99
N GLU A 91 10.24 12.12 -0.14
CA GLU A 91 11.58 11.86 -0.67
C GLU A 91 12.55 13.03 -0.42
N GLU A 92 13.86 12.71 -0.44
CA GLU A 92 14.92 13.70 -0.37
C GLU A 92 14.87 14.65 -1.59
N PHE A 93 14.55 15.91 -1.36
CA PHE A 93 14.43 16.93 -2.41
C PHE A 93 15.79 17.51 -2.87
N SER A 94 16.85 17.36 -2.07
CA SER A 94 18.19 17.86 -2.40
C SER A 94 19.27 16.93 -1.88
N ARG A 95 20.08 16.37 -2.77
CA ARG A 95 21.24 15.54 -2.41
C ARG A 95 22.48 16.40 -2.33
N LYS A 96 23.01 16.56 -1.12
CA LYS A 96 24.24 17.32 -0.85
C LYS A 96 25.27 16.37 -0.21
N PRO A 97 26.38 16.06 -0.89
CA PRO A 97 27.40 15.18 -0.32
C PRO A 97 28.21 15.92 0.75
N TYR A 98 28.63 15.20 1.79
CA TYR A 98 29.61 15.69 2.76
C TYR A 98 31.02 15.69 2.17
N ALA A 99 31.81 16.70 2.53
CA ALA A 99 33.19 16.85 2.08
C ALA A 99 34.08 17.38 3.20
N ILE A 100 35.37 17.03 3.15
CA ILE A 100 36.39 17.59 4.04
C ILE A 100 36.93 18.86 3.39
N ALA A 101 36.74 19.99 4.06
CA ALA A 101 37.26 21.27 3.60
C ALA A 101 38.71 21.45 4.06
N VAL A 102 39.56 21.95 3.16
CA VAL A 102 40.95 22.34 3.45
C VAL A 102 41.21 23.75 2.93
N GLN A 103 42.19 24.44 3.51
CA GLN A 103 42.58 25.77 3.05
C GLN A 103 42.98 25.74 1.57
N GLN A 104 42.58 26.77 0.82
CA GLN A 104 42.94 26.90 -0.59
C GLN A 104 44.46 26.91 -0.77
N GLY A 105 44.96 26.12 -1.72
CA GLY A 105 46.40 25.97 -1.98
C GLY A 105 47.13 25.00 -1.04
N SER A 106 46.45 24.39 -0.07
CA SER A 106 47.07 23.40 0.80
C SER A 106 47.37 22.09 0.05
N PRO A 107 48.59 21.52 0.20
CA PRO A 107 48.93 20.22 -0.39
C PRO A 107 48.13 19.05 0.21
N LEU A 108 47.45 19.28 1.34
CA LEU A 108 46.64 18.27 2.01
C LEU A 108 45.42 17.86 1.18
N ARG A 109 44.93 18.72 0.28
CA ARG A 109 43.77 18.42 -0.57
C ARG A 109 43.96 17.12 -1.34
N ASP A 110 45.10 16.97 -2.00
CA ASP A 110 45.36 15.84 -2.89
C ASP A 110 45.67 14.56 -2.07
N GLN A 111 46.28 14.73 -0.89
CA GLN A 111 46.50 13.64 0.07
C GLN A 111 45.18 13.09 0.62
N PHE A 112 44.25 13.97 1.06
CA PHE A 112 42.94 13.56 1.53
C PHE A 112 42.11 12.90 0.43
N ASN A 113 42.11 13.46 -0.78
CA ASN A 113 41.41 12.86 -1.92
C ASN A 113 41.93 11.44 -2.20
N THR A 114 43.25 11.26 -2.23
CA THR A 114 43.85 9.94 -2.44
C THR A 114 43.48 8.97 -1.32
N ALA A 115 43.54 9.41 -0.06
CA ALA A 115 43.18 8.58 1.10
C ALA A 115 41.70 8.17 1.08
N ILE A 116 40.78 9.11 0.77
CA ILE A 116 39.35 8.83 0.66
C ILE A 116 39.08 7.81 -0.45
N LEU A 117 39.73 7.95 -1.62
CA LEU A 117 39.62 6.98 -2.71
C LEU A 117 40.12 5.58 -2.31
N GLN A 118 41.20 5.51 -1.54
CA GLN A 118 41.69 4.24 -0.99
C GLN A 118 40.69 3.59 -0.03
N LEU A 119 40.06 4.38 0.86
CA LEU A 119 39.02 3.89 1.78
C LEU A 119 37.77 3.40 1.03
N LEU A 120 37.36 4.11 -0.03
CA LEU A 120 36.27 3.70 -0.91
C LEU A 120 36.58 2.39 -1.63
N ASN A 121 37.77 2.27 -2.24
CA ASN A 121 38.17 1.06 -2.95
C ASN A 121 38.24 -0.16 -2.02
N ARG A 122 38.67 0.04 -0.77
CA ARG A 122 38.70 -1.00 0.26
C ARG A 122 37.34 -1.29 0.91
N ARG A 123 36.28 -0.55 0.54
CA ARG A 123 34.93 -0.60 1.16
C ARG A 123 34.91 -0.34 2.67
N GLU A 124 35.90 0.38 3.19
CA GLU A 124 35.95 0.71 4.62
C GLU A 124 34.86 1.71 5.00
N LEU A 125 34.52 2.65 4.11
CA LEU A 125 33.41 3.59 4.35
C LEU A 125 32.05 2.87 4.44
N GLU A 126 31.83 1.83 3.63
CA GLU A 126 30.61 1.02 3.72
C GLU A 126 30.56 0.21 5.03
N ARG A 127 31.70 -0.30 5.49
CA ARG A 127 31.78 -0.96 6.81
C ARG A 127 31.46 0.01 7.95
N LEU A 128 31.95 1.23 7.88
CA LEU A 128 31.65 2.27 8.87
C LEU A 128 30.16 2.64 8.82
N LYS A 129 29.59 2.82 7.62
CA LYS A 129 28.16 3.06 7.44
C LYS A 129 27.33 1.94 8.06
N GLU A 130 27.64 0.68 7.76
CA GLU A 130 26.95 -0.47 8.35
C GLU A 130 27.03 -0.45 9.88
N LYS A 131 28.21 -0.13 10.43
CA LYS A 131 28.44 -0.06 11.87
C LYS A 131 27.58 1.00 12.54
N TRP A 132 27.51 2.21 11.96
CA TRP A 132 26.83 3.36 12.58
C TRP A 132 25.33 3.44 12.29
N TRP A 133 24.85 2.78 11.23
CA TRP A 133 23.42 2.81 10.86
C TRP A 133 22.71 1.50 11.20
N ASN A 134 23.24 0.37 10.74
CA ASN A 134 22.56 -0.92 10.88
C ASN A 134 22.87 -1.61 12.21
N LYS A 135 24.11 -1.51 12.69
CA LYS A 135 24.58 -2.11 13.95
C LYS A 135 24.63 -1.12 15.12
N ASN A 136 23.92 0.00 15.01
CA ASN A 136 23.86 0.99 16.07
C ASN A 136 23.11 0.42 17.29
N PRO A 137 23.68 0.41 18.50
CA PRO A 137 22.97 -0.02 19.71
C PRO A 137 21.78 0.87 20.07
N GLU A 138 21.76 2.13 19.61
CA GLU A 138 20.64 3.06 19.85
C GLU A 138 19.49 2.90 18.85
N ARG A 139 19.66 2.05 17.83
CA ARG A 139 18.60 1.77 16.86
C ARG A 139 17.47 1.03 17.56
N GLN A 140 16.27 1.58 17.47
CA GLN A 140 15.05 0.92 17.91
C GLN A 140 14.44 0.12 16.76
N ASP A 141 13.89 -1.06 17.08
CA ASP A 141 13.12 -1.84 16.13
C ASP A 141 11.67 -1.36 16.20
N CYS A 142 11.31 -0.48 15.26
CA CYS A 142 9.99 0.12 15.19
C CYS A 142 9.16 -0.62 14.15
N ASP A 143 7.95 -1.05 14.52
CA ASP A 143 6.98 -1.59 13.57
C ASP A 143 6.61 -0.48 12.58
N LYS A 144 7.18 -0.52 11.38
CA LYS A 144 6.83 0.45 10.34
C LYS A 144 5.42 0.17 9.89
N ALA A 145 4.56 1.18 9.96
CA ALA A 145 3.17 1.07 9.51
C ALA A 145 3.07 0.65 8.02
N ASP A 146 4.07 0.99 7.20
CA ASP A 146 4.13 0.61 5.78
C ASP A 146 4.43 -0.89 5.56
N ASP A 147 5.08 -1.57 6.51
CA ASP A 147 5.35 -3.02 6.41
C ASP A 147 4.07 -3.86 6.59
N GLN A 148 2.95 -3.24 7.02
CA GLN A 148 1.63 -3.88 7.05
C GLN A 148 0.90 -3.85 5.69
N SER A 149 1.47 -3.19 4.67
CA SER A 149 0.83 -2.99 3.37
C SER A 149 1.28 -3.93 2.26
N ASP A 150 2.38 -4.69 2.45
CA ASP A 150 2.97 -5.51 1.38
C ASP A 150 2.55 -7.00 1.37
N GLY A 151 1.65 -7.42 2.27
CA GLY A 151 1.16 -8.79 2.29
C GLY A 151 -0.24 -8.94 2.90
N ILE A 152 -1.03 -9.87 2.36
CA ILE A 152 -2.30 -10.30 2.97
C ILE A 152 -1.98 -10.89 4.34
N SER A 153 -2.07 -10.09 5.40
CA SER A 153 -1.88 -10.56 6.76
C SER A 153 -2.98 -11.58 7.14
N ILE A 154 -2.62 -12.56 7.97
CA ILE A 154 -3.53 -13.61 8.45
C ILE A 154 -4.74 -13.00 9.19
N GLN A 155 -4.59 -11.83 9.81
CA GLN A 155 -5.69 -11.10 10.43
C GLN A 155 -6.76 -10.66 9.41
N ASN A 156 -6.36 -10.27 8.20
CA ASN A 156 -7.29 -9.77 7.18
C ASN A 156 -8.05 -10.90 6.48
N ILE A 157 -7.44 -12.09 6.34
CA ILE A 157 -8.10 -13.28 5.77
C ILE A 157 -8.91 -14.09 6.81
N GLY A 158 -8.79 -13.74 8.11
CA GLY A 158 -9.51 -14.40 9.21
C GLY A 158 -11.03 -14.41 9.04
N GLY A 159 -11.60 -13.38 8.40
CA GLY A 159 -13.03 -13.31 8.11
C GLY A 159 -13.53 -14.45 7.21
N VAL A 160 -12.72 -14.89 6.24
CA VAL A 160 -13.10 -15.97 5.30
C VAL A 160 -13.21 -17.31 6.04
N PHE A 161 -12.28 -17.59 6.95
CA PHE A 161 -12.32 -18.82 7.76
C PHE A 161 -13.54 -18.88 8.67
N ILE A 162 -13.92 -17.76 9.28
CA ILE A 162 -15.12 -17.68 10.13
C ILE A 162 -16.39 -18.01 9.33
N VAL A 163 -16.54 -17.44 8.13
CA VAL A 163 -17.70 -17.71 7.26
C VAL A 163 -17.78 -19.19 6.87
N ILE A 164 -16.64 -19.83 6.59
CA ILE A 164 -16.58 -21.27 6.27
C ILE A 164 -17.04 -22.11 7.46
N PHE A 165 -16.55 -21.85 8.68
CA PHE A 165 -16.97 -22.60 9.87
C PHE A 165 -18.45 -22.44 10.18
N VAL A 166 -19.00 -21.22 10.05
CA VAL A 166 -20.44 -20.98 10.22
C VAL A 166 -21.26 -21.71 9.16
N GLY A 167 -20.81 -21.70 7.90
CA GLY A 167 -21.47 -22.43 6.81
C GLY A 167 -21.53 -23.94 7.06
N ILE A 168 -20.43 -24.53 7.54
CA ILE A 168 -20.38 -25.95 7.94
C ILE A 168 -21.32 -26.21 9.11
N GLY A 169 -21.30 -25.35 10.13
CA GLY A 169 -22.18 -25.47 11.31
C GLY A 169 -23.66 -25.45 10.92
N LEU A 170 -24.09 -24.50 10.09
CA LEU A 170 -25.47 -24.41 9.61
C LEU A 170 -25.87 -25.64 8.79
N ALA A 171 -24.99 -26.15 7.92
CA ALA A 171 -25.25 -27.37 7.16
C ALA A 171 -25.43 -28.61 8.04
N CYS A 172 -24.65 -28.73 9.12
CA CYS A 172 -24.82 -29.80 10.10
C CYS A 172 -26.15 -29.66 10.87
N VAL A 173 -26.53 -28.45 11.24
CA VAL A 173 -27.79 -28.18 11.97
C VAL A 173 -29.01 -28.47 11.09
N THR A 174 -29.01 -28.04 9.82
CA THR A 174 -30.12 -28.34 8.90
C THR A 174 -30.28 -29.83 8.67
N LEU A 175 -29.17 -30.55 8.49
CA LEU A 175 -29.18 -32.02 8.34
C LEU A 175 -29.69 -32.73 9.60
N ALA A 176 -29.28 -32.29 10.78
CA ALA A 176 -29.78 -32.82 12.05
C ALA A 176 -31.28 -32.57 12.24
N PHE A 177 -31.75 -31.37 11.87
CA PHE A 177 -33.16 -31.01 11.94
C PHE A 177 -34.02 -31.85 10.99
N GLU A 178 -33.58 -32.04 9.74
CA GLU A 178 -34.27 -32.92 8.78
C GLU A 178 -34.33 -34.37 9.26
N TYR A 179 -33.22 -34.89 9.79
CA TYR A 179 -33.17 -36.24 10.34
C TYR A 179 -34.12 -36.42 11.53
N TRP A 180 -34.14 -35.44 12.45
CA TRP A 180 -35.06 -35.43 13.59
C TRP A 180 -36.52 -35.38 13.13
N TRP A 181 -36.85 -34.47 12.21
CA TRP A 181 -38.20 -34.31 11.68
C TRP A 181 -38.68 -35.57 10.97
N TYR A 182 -37.83 -36.20 10.16
CA TYR A 182 -38.14 -37.45 9.47
C TYR A 182 -38.38 -38.61 10.45
N LYS A 183 -37.55 -38.72 11.50
CA LYS A 183 -37.65 -39.77 12.52
C LYS A 183 -38.90 -39.60 13.39
N TYR A 184 -39.22 -38.38 13.83
CA TYR A 184 -40.41 -38.11 14.65
C TYR A 184 -41.72 -38.18 13.85
N ARG A 185 -41.74 -37.80 12.57
CA ARG A 185 -42.95 -37.85 11.74
C ARG A 185 -43.32 -39.26 11.27
N LYS A 186 -42.41 -40.23 11.37
CA LYS A 186 -42.65 -41.66 11.13
C LYS A 186 -43.08 -42.44 12.39
N GLY A 187 -43.56 -41.76 13.43
CA GLY A 187 -44.10 -42.37 14.64
C GLY A 187 -45.62 -42.61 14.66
N SER A 188 -46.38 -42.38 13.58
CA SER A 188 -47.82 -42.71 13.56
C SER A 188 -48.35 -42.95 12.14
N ARG A 189 -48.36 -44.22 11.73
CA ARG A 189 -49.39 -44.90 10.92
C ARG A 189 -48.92 -46.32 10.58
N ILE A 190 -49.07 -47.24 11.53
CA ILE A 190 -49.29 -48.64 11.19
C ILE A 190 -50.75 -48.67 10.70
N ILE A 191 -50.95 -48.79 9.39
CA ILE A 191 -52.26 -49.09 8.82
C ILE A 191 -52.40 -50.61 8.92
N ASP A 192 -53.21 -51.06 9.85
CA ASP A 192 -53.67 -52.45 9.93
C ASP A 192 -54.65 -52.67 8.77
N VAL A 193 -54.24 -53.40 7.74
CA VAL A 193 -55.10 -53.74 6.62
C VAL A 193 -55.93 -54.95 7.02
N ARG A 194 -57.18 -54.70 7.40
CA ARG A 194 -58.20 -55.72 7.67
C ARG A 194 -58.43 -56.55 6.40
N GLU A 195 -58.27 -57.86 6.54
CA GLU A 195 -58.44 -58.86 5.50
C GLU A 195 -59.88 -58.88 4.94
N ALA A 196 -60.01 -58.84 3.61
CA ALA A 196 -61.25 -59.14 2.90
C ALA A 196 -61.07 -60.48 2.15
N PRO A 197 -62.06 -61.39 2.19
CA PRO A 197 -61.87 -62.76 1.72
C PRO A 197 -61.81 -62.87 0.19
N GLN A 198 -60.88 -63.70 -0.30
CA GLN A 198 -60.75 -64.08 -1.71
C GLN A 198 -61.90 -64.97 -2.20
N PRO A 199 -62.09 -65.04 -3.52
CA PRO A 199 -62.09 -66.37 -4.14
C PRO A 199 -61.18 -66.48 -5.39
N HIS A 200 -60.26 -67.44 -5.27
CA HIS A 200 -59.71 -68.41 -6.24
C HIS A 200 -59.41 -68.07 -7.73
N HIS A 201 -58.13 -68.34 -8.04
CA HIS A 201 -57.53 -68.97 -9.23
C HIS A 201 -57.75 -68.37 -10.64
N HIS A 202 -56.67 -67.90 -11.26
CA HIS A 202 -55.85 -68.73 -12.16
C HIS A 202 -54.54 -68.01 -12.54
N GLN A 203 -53.52 -68.83 -12.75
CA GLN A 203 -52.10 -68.50 -12.82
C GLN A 203 -51.66 -68.39 -14.28
N HIS A 204 -50.96 -67.32 -14.68
CA HIS A 204 -50.07 -67.36 -15.84
C HIS A 204 -48.86 -66.44 -15.68
N HIS A 205 -47.72 -67.01 -16.05
CA HIS A 205 -46.35 -66.50 -15.96
C HIS A 205 -46.07 -65.24 -16.79
N GLN A 206 -45.18 -64.36 -16.30
CA GLN A 206 -43.96 -63.92 -17.04
C GLN A 206 -42.98 -63.09 -16.16
N LYS A 207 -41.69 -63.31 -16.40
CA LYS A 207 -40.50 -62.68 -15.74
C LYS A 207 -40.01 -61.44 -16.56
N PRO A 208 -39.04 -60.64 -16.06
CA PRO A 208 -39.00 -59.17 -16.19
C PRO A 208 -38.16 -58.64 -17.36
N THR A 209 -38.35 -57.37 -17.73
CA THR A 209 -37.50 -56.63 -18.67
C THR A 209 -37.14 -55.24 -18.15
N PHE A 210 -35.85 -54.99 -17.95
CA PHE A 210 -35.22 -53.68 -17.77
C PHE A 210 -34.67 -53.18 -19.13
N PRO A 211 -34.78 -51.88 -19.46
CA PRO A 211 -33.86 -51.17 -20.36
C PRO A 211 -33.11 -50.06 -19.58
N LYS A 212 -31.85 -50.28 -19.20
CA LYS A 212 -30.59 -49.81 -19.85
C LYS A 212 -30.43 -48.29 -19.94
N ASP A 213 -29.58 -47.78 -19.05
CA ASP A 213 -29.01 -46.43 -19.03
C ASP A 213 -28.22 -46.15 -20.30
N GLY A 214 -28.73 -45.26 -21.16
CA GLY A 214 -28.06 -44.95 -22.43
C GLY A 214 -28.39 -43.61 -23.08
N ASP A 215 -29.37 -42.83 -22.60
CA ASP A 215 -29.87 -41.68 -23.39
C ASP A 215 -29.96 -40.33 -22.66
N PHE A 216 -29.40 -40.19 -21.44
CA PHE A 216 -29.45 -38.90 -20.74
C PHE A 216 -28.21 -38.01 -20.97
N LYS A 217 -27.12 -38.55 -21.53
CA LYS A 217 -25.87 -37.79 -21.70
C LYS A 217 -25.83 -36.89 -22.93
N ARG A 218 -26.74 -37.04 -23.88
CA ARG A 218 -26.73 -36.24 -25.13
C ARG A 218 -27.52 -34.93 -25.05
N GLN A 219 -28.45 -34.79 -24.10
CA GLN A 219 -29.25 -33.56 -23.95
C GLN A 219 -28.59 -32.44 -23.16
N LYS A 220 -27.51 -32.70 -22.38
CA LYS A 220 -26.92 -31.68 -21.50
C LYS A 220 -25.84 -30.82 -22.17
N GLU A 221 -25.22 -31.28 -23.26
CA GLU A 221 -24.18 -30.52 -23.98
C GLU A 221 -24.76 -29.45 -24.91
N GLU A 222 -25.98 -29.63 -25.44
CA GLU A 222 -26.59 -28.67 -26.37
C GLU A 222 -27.10 -27.40 -25.67
N THR A 223 -27.43 -27.48 -24.37
CA THR A 223 -27.98 -26.34 -23.61
C THR A 223 -26.91 -25.38 -23.09
N VAL A 224 -25.66 -25.84 -22.92
CA VAL A 224 -24.55 -25.02 -22.42
C VAL A 224 -23.94 -24.17 -23.54
N GLY A 225 -23.85 -24.71 -24.77
CA GLY A 225 -23.28 -23.98 -25.92
C GLY A 225 -24.09 -22.75 -26.36
N LYS A 226 -25.42 -22.77 -26.22
CA LYS A 226 -26.28 -21.64 -26.63
C LYS A 226 -26.30 -20.46 -25.64
N LYS A 227 -25.97 -20.66 -24.36
CA LYS A 227 -25.95 -19.55 -23.38
C LYS A 227 -24.66 -18.73 -23.37
N MET A 228 -23.55 -19.26 -23.91
CA MET A 228 -22.25 -18.59 -23.85
C MET A 228 -22.01 -17.62 -25.02
N ALA A 229 -22.80 -17.70 -26.11
CA ALA A 229 -22.71 -16.80 -27.25
C ALA A 229 -23.47 -15.45 -27.10
N SER A 230 -24.22 -15.26 -25.99
CA SER A 230 -25.06 -14.07 -25.79
C SER A 230 -24.41 -12.97 -24.95
N LEU A 231 -23.25 -13.20 -24.31
CA LEU A 231 -22.74 -12.29 -23.27
C LEU A 231 -21.49 -11.47 -23.61
N TYR A 232 -20.98 -11.51 -24.84
CA TYR A 232 -19.87 -10.65 -25.27
C TYR A 232 -20.04 -10.16 -26.71
N PRO A 233 -20.36 -8.86 -26.95
CA PRO A 233 -20.20 -8.28 -28.28
C PRO A 233 -18.71 -8.04 -28.54
N ARG A 234 -18.24 -8.46 -29.73
CA ARG A 234 -16.87 -8.20 -30.21
C ARG A 234 -16.62 -6.69 -30.42
N PRO A 235 -15.40 -6.20 -30.17
CA PRO A 235 -15.02 -4.85 -30.57
C PRO A 235 -14.97 -4.75 -32.10
N ARG A 236 -15.52 -3.65 -32.63
CA ARG A 236 -15.45 -3.29 -34.04
C ARG A 236 -14.21 -2.39 -34.21
N PHE A 237 -13.32 -2.76 -35.14
CA PHE A 237 -12.26 -1.88 -35.65
C PHE A 237 -12.87 -0.59 -36.22
#